data_AF-A0A5C4NNI7-F1
#
_entry.id   AF-A0A5C4NNI7-F1
#
_cell.length_a   1.000
_cell.length_b   1.000
_cell.length_c   1.000
_cell.angle_alpha   90.00
_cell.angle_beta   90.00
_cell.angle_gamma   90.00
#
_symmetry.space_group_name_H-M   'P 1'
#
loop_
_entity.id
_entity.type
_entity.pdbx_description
1 polymer ?
#
loop_
_entity_poly.entity_id
_entity_poly.type
_entity_poly.pdbx_seq_one_letter_code
_entity_poly.pdbx_strand_id
1 'polypeptide(L)'
;AHIDWAAAKSIRLSTAGGANITIEGGNITVQCPGKITVHAGKKSFIGPERLAYPLPRFSRSICKRCRRSAAESGSPFSMVEE
;
A
#
# COMPACT_ATOMS: atom_id res chain seq x y z
N ALA A 1 -5.29 10.94 -35.36
CA ALA A 1 -3.85 11.21 -35.17
C ALA A 1 -3.39 10.45 -33.94
N HIS A 2 -2.34 9.64 -34.05
CA HIS A 2 -1.76 8.86 -32.96
C HIS A 2 -0.36 9.39 -32.69
N ILE A 3 0.03 9.40 -31.41
CA ILE A 3 1.18 10.13 -30.89
C ILE A 3 1.84 9.18 -29.88
N ASP A 4 2.97 8.58 -30.29
CA ASP A 4 3.67 7.51 -29.56
C ASP A 4 4.98 7.98 -28.92
N TRP A 5 4.95 8.38 -27.65
CA TRP A 5 6.14 8.89 -26.98
C TRP A 5 6.89 7.75 -26.28
N ALA A 6 8.06 7.39 -26.80
CA ALA A 6 8.94 6.37 -26.23
C ALA A 6 10.34 6.95 -25.96
N ALA A 7 10.91 6.65 -24.79
CA ALA A 7 12.30 6.98 -24.47
C ALA A 7 12.97 5.82 -23.72
N ALA A 8 14.26 5.60 -23.98
CA ALA A 8 15.03 4.50 -23.39
C ALA A 8 15.30 4.68 -21.88
N LYS A 9 15.26 5.92 -21.37
CA LYS A 9 15.61 6.24 -19.97
C LYS A 9 14.52 7.02 -19.26
N SER A 10 14.16 8.19 -19.80
CA SER A 10 13.15 9.06 -19.17
C SER A 10 12.48 9.98 -20.19
N ILE A 11 11.18 10.20 -20.04
CA ILE A 11 10.44 11.27 -20.74
C ILE A 11 10.18 12.38 -19.72
N ARG A 12 10.61 13.62 -20.01
CA ARG A 12 10.37 14.79 -19.16
C ARG A 12 9.63 15.85 -19.95
N LEU A 13 8.43 16.18 -19.49
CA LEU A 13 7.61 17.26 -20.04
C LEU A 13 7.59 18.37 -19.00
N SER A 14 8.32 19.45 -19.28
CA SER A 14 8.43 20.59 -18.36
C SER A 14 7.81 21.83 -19.00
N THR A 15 7.05 22.57 -18.21
CA THR A 15 6.49 23.87 -18.61
C THR A 15 7.33 25.00 -18.01
N ALA A 16 7.32 26.18 -18.64
CA ALA A 16 8.03 27.36 -18.13
C ALA A 16 7.60 27.76 -16.70
N GLY A 17 6.38 27.39 -16.30
CA GLY A 17 5.84 27.59 -14.94
C GLY A 17 6.31 26.57 -13.90
N GLY A 18 7.30 25.73 -14.20
CA GLY A 18 7.92 24.80 -13.24
C GLY A 18 7.14 23.51 -12.99
N ALA A 19 5.97 23.32 -13.60
CA ALA A 19 5.31 22.02 -13.58
C ALA A 19 6.03 21.04 -14.49
N ASN A 20 6.27 19.82 -14.00
CA ASN A 20 6.93 18.75 -14.72
C ASN A 20 6.17 17.41 -14.63
N ILE A 21 6.26 16.62 -15.69
CA ILE A 21 5.85 15.22 -15.72
C ILE A 21 7.07 14.42 -16.13
N THR A 22 7.51 13.53 -15.25
CA THR A 22 8.64 12.62 -15.50
C THR A 22 8.14 11.19 -15.53
N ILE A 23 8.39 10.50 -16.65
CA ILE A 23 8.14 9.06 -16.80
C ILE A 23 9.51 8.39 -16.78
N GLU A 24 9.81 7.66 -15.71
CA GLU A 24 11.11 7.01 -15.49
C GLU A 24 10.92 5.72 -14.69
N GLY A 25 11.60 4.64 -15.09
CA GLY A 25 11.61 3.38 -14.34
C GLY A 25 10.23 2.75 -14.13
N GLY A 26 9.28 2.97 -15.04
CA GLY A 26 7.90 2.49 -14.91
C GLY A 26 7.00 3.35 -13.99
N ASN A 27 7.55 4.41 -13.40
CA ASN A 27 6.80 5.36 -12.57
C ASN A 27 6.48 6.64 -13.33
N ILE A 28 5.34 7.24 -12.97
CA ILE A 28 4.90 8.54 -13.47
C ILE A 28 4.89 9.52 -12.29
N THR A 29 5.79 10.50 -12.35
CA THR A 29 5.90 11.55 -11.32
C THR A 29 5.39 12.85 -11.89
N VAL A 30 4.34 13.41 -11.28
CA VAL A 30 3.76 14.71 -11.64
C VAL A 30 4.11 15.70 -10.54
N GLN A 31 4.89 16.73 -10.87
CA GLN A 31 5.26 17.79 -9.93
C GLN A 31 4.76 19.13 -10.42
N CYS A 32 4.30 19.97 -9.49
CA CYS A 32 3.88 21.33 -9.76
C CYS A 32 4.22 22.19 -8.53
N PRO A 33 4.73 23.42 -8.70
CA PRO A 33 4.97 24.33 -7.57
C PRO A 33 3.67 24.83 -6.92
N GLY A 34 2.51 24.54 -7.51
CA GLY A 34 1.19 24.88 -6.99
C GLY A 34 0.25 23.68 -6.85
N LYS A 35 -1.05 23.94 -6.92
CA LYS A 35 -2.08 22.91 -6.75
C LYS A 35 -2.17 22.00 -7.98
N ILE A 36 -2.02 20.69 -7.76
CA ILE A 36 -2.35 19.68 -8.76
C ILE A 36 -3.88 19.48 -8.76
N THR A 37 -4.53 19.89 -9.84
CA THR A 37 -5.98 19.68 -10.02
C THR A 37 -6.22 18.57 -11.02
N VAL A 38 -6.67 17.41 -10.53
CA VAL A 38 -7.01 16.26 -11.37
C VAL A 38 -8.49 16.31 -11.72
N HIS A 39 -8.79 16.62 -12.98
CA HIS A 39 -10.12 16.51 -13.56
C HIS A 39 -10.28 15.12 -14.19
N ALA A 40 -10.84 14.19 -13.45
CA ALA A 40 -11.08 12.82 -13.92
C ALA A 40 -12.48 12.36 -13.51
N GLY A 41 -13.19 11.67 -14.41
CA GLY A 41 -14.52 11.11 -14.14
C GLY A 41 -14.51 9.95 -13.13
N LYS A 42 -13.36 9.31 -12.90
CA LYS A 42 -13.14 8.30 -11.87
C LYS A 42 -11.77 8.51 -11.25
N LYS A 43 -11.72 8.72 -9.93
CA LYS A 43 -10.47 8.85 -9.15
C LYS A 43 -10.27 7.57 -8.34
N SER A 44 -9.69 6.54 -8.93
CA SER A 44 -9.32 5.32 -8.21
C SER A 44 -7.96 5.51 -7.53
N PHE A 45 -7.99 6.07 -6.33
CA PHE A 45 -6.86 5.96 -5.40
C PHE A 45 -7.02 4.63 -4.65
N ILE A 46 -6.50 3.56 -5.26
CA ILE A 46 -6.42 2.27 -4.58
C ILE A 46 -5.33 2.43 -3.53
N GLY A 47 -5.74 2.54 -2.27
CA GLY A 47 -4.81 2.49 -1.13
C GLY A 47 -4.08 1.14 -1.09
N PRO A 48 -3.05 0.99 -0.25
CA PRO A 48 -2.39 -0.30 -0.08
C PRO A 48 -3.43 -1.35 0.30
N GLU A 49 -3.44 -2.48 -0.42
CA GLU A 49 -4.37 -3.56 -0.15
C GLU A 49 -4.07 -4.12 1.24
N ARG A 50 -5.06 -4.03 2.16
CA ARG A 50 -4.98 -4.69 3.45
C ARG A 50 -5.16 -6.19 3.24
N LEU A 51 -4.06 -6.88 3.01
CA LEU A 51 -4.03 -8.34 3.09
C LEU A 51 -4.20 -8.72 4.56
N ALA A 52 -5.33 -9.34 4.89
CA ALA A 52 -5.51 -9.98 6.19
C ALA A 52 -4.52 -11.15 6.25
N TYR A 53 -3.33 -10.93 6.82
CA TYR A 53 -2.41 -12.02 7.09
C TYR A 53 -3.06 -12.91 8.15
N PRO A 54 -3.44 -14.17 7.82
CA PRO A 54 -4.02 -15.04 8.81
C PRO A 54 -2.96 -15.29 9.88
N LEU A 55 -3.24 -14.84 11.11
CA LEU A 55 -2.43 -15.18 12.26
C LEU A 55 -2.35 -16.72 12.36
N PRO A 56 -1.18 -17.30 12.65
CA PRO A 56 -1.04 -18.74 12.78
C PRO A 56 -2.00 -19.25 13.87
N ARG A 57 -2.79 -20.28 13.55
CA ARG A 57 -3.65 -20.93 14.53
C ARG A 57 -2.75 -21.65 15.54
N PHE A 58 -2.75 -21.19 16.79
CA PHE A 58 -2.02 -21.84 17.86
C PHE A 58 -2.56 -23.26 18.11
N SER A 59 -1.67 -24.19 18.45
CA SER A 59 -2.04 -25.60 18.67
C SER A 59 -2.96 -25.75 19.88
N ARG A 60 -3.99 -26.59 19.72
CA ARG A 60 -5.05 -26.85 20.72
C ARG A 60 -4.57 -27.66 21.95
N SER A 61 -3.32 -28.11 21.95
CA SER A 61 -2.75 -28.99 22.99
C SER A 61 -2.11 -28.22 24.15
N ILE A 62 -2.65 -27.06 24.52
CA ILE A 62 -2.16 -26.29 25.67
C ILE A 62 -2.84 -26.78 26.94
N CYS A 63 -2.05 -26.99 28.00
CA CYS A 63 -2.55 -27.48 29.27
C CYS A 63 -3.56 -26.48 29.90
N LYS A 64 -4.64 -26.96 30.54
CA LYS A 64 -5.67 -26.09 31.17
C LYS A 64 -5.07 -25.07 32.16
N ARG A 65 -3.99 -25.45 32.86
CA ARG A 65 -3.22 -24.57 33.77
C ARG A 65 -2.48 -23.47 33.02
N CYS A 66 -1.86 -23.84 31.90
CA CYS A 66 -1.12 -22.96 31.00
C CYS A 66 -2.07 -21.89 30.42
N ARG A 67 -3.31 -22.26 30.06
CA ARG A 67 -4.33 -21.33 29.57
C ARG A 67 -4.74 -20.27 30.61
N ARG A 68 -4.91 -20.66 31.89
CA ARG A 68 -5.28 -19.72 32.95
C ARG A 68 -4.16 -18.71 33.23
N SER A 69 -2.92 -19.19 33.32
CA SER A 69 -1.75 -18.32 33.46
C SER A 69 -1.52 -17.43 32.24
N ALA A 70 -1.81 -17.94 31.04
CA ALA A 70 -1.78 -17.18 29.79
C ALA A 70 -2.84 -16.06 29.75
N ALA A 71 -4.03 -16.30 30.32
CA ALA A 71 -5.10 -15.31 30.44
C ALA A 71 -4.76 -14.21 31.48
N GLU A 72 -4.18 -14.60 32.60
CA GLU A 72 -3.71 -13.65 33.63
C GLU A 72 -2.57 -12.75 33.13
N SER A 73 -1.68 -13.30 32.29
CA SER A 73 -0.55 -12.56 31.70
C SER A 73 -0.89 -11.81 30.40
N GLY A 74 -2.14 -11.85 29.93
CA GLY A 74 -2.57 -11.18 28.70
C GLY A 74 -1.90 -11.72 27.43
N SER A 75 -1.37 -12.94 27.49
CA SER A 75 -0.64 -13.55 26.38
C SER A 75 -1.58 -14.05 25.28
N PRO A 76 -1.13 -14.07 24.01
CA PRO A 76 -1.96 -14.46 22.86
C PRO A 76 -2.44 -15.92 22.89
N PHE A 77 -1.86 -16.75 23.76
CA PHE A 77 -2.26 -18.15 23.95
C PHE A 77 -3.58 -18.32 24.73
N SER A 78 -4.17 -17.23 25.23
CA SER A 78 -5.46 -17.24 25.94
C SER A 78 -6.67 -17.41 25.02
N MET A 79 -6.55 -17.14 23.72
CA MET A 79 -7.66 -17.14 22.75
C MET A 79 -7.79 -18.44 21.93
N VAL A 80 -7.12 -19.53 22.33
CA VAL A 80 -7.23 -20.82 21.61
C VAL A 80 -8.58 -21.47 21.91
N GLU A 81 -9.47 -21.52 20.92
CA GLU A 81 -10.71 -22.30 20.95
C GLU A 81 -10.44 -23.80 20.75
N GLU A 82 -11.23 -24.65 21.43
CA GLU A 82 -11.15 -26.13 21.43
C GLU A 82 -11.22 -26.78 20.05
#